data_AF-A0A2P6TDL8-F1
#
_entry.id   AF-A0A2P6TDL8-F1
#
_cell.length_a   1.000
_cell.length_b   1.000
_cell.length_c   1.000
_cell.angle_alpha   90.00
_cell.angle_beta   90.00
_cell.angle_gamma   90.00
#
_symmetry.space_group_name_H-M   'P 1'
#
loop_
_entity.id
_entity.type
_entity.pdbx_description
1 polymer ?
#
loop_
_entity_poly.entity_id
_entity_poly.type
_entity_poly.pdbx_seq_one_letter_code
_entity_poly.pdbx_strand_id
1 'polypeptide(L)'
;MAALQALAAPRPLAALPAQQFVSLRSFCPPARPQARRRRSCHPPPAAAAAEELLLGARPLVLPTVPIPEADQLPPFQEWHRHPELLTGCEPDAAPLQVAVLLSGGVDSSLALHLLKAAGHHVTAFYLQIWFQEDFRNFWDACPWEEDLAYCQAVCKRLGVELRMVPLTDQYWDRVVAHCISEIRQGRTPNPDVLCNSRVKFGAFYEYLEKEHGAAFDRVASGHYARLERGPVAGIAAAPAGAAGQAGEAAAQLPPLAQQQQQCEEQQQDVRLALTPDAVKDQTYFLAHLSQRQLARTLFPLGHLTKPQVRALAEAADLPNKARKDSQGICFLGKVKFSEFVREHLGEWPGPIVEEESDEVVGYHRGFWFHTVGQRKGIPLSGGPWYVTRKDPHHNAVYVSRQYHEHAHRRDAFTCGPISWCSAARPDPALPLFCKVRHGPHMYGCQLEASSDGSSELRVTLDGNDQGLAAGQFAVFYQAGVCLGSAVITGCDAY
;
A
#
# COMPACT_ATOMS: atom_id res chain seq x y z
N MET A 1 59.39 -14.75 -10.49
CA MET A 1 59.92 -13.53 -9.84
C MET A 1 58.79 -12.51 -9.78
N ALA A 2 58.36 -12.15 -8.56
CA ALA A 2 57.54 -10.98 -8.15
C ALA A 2 56.30 -10.61 -9.02
N ALA A 3 55.11 -10.33 -8.52
CA ALA A 3 54.55 -10.13 -7.19
C ALA A 3 53.01 -10.06 -7.37
N LEU A 4 52.22 -10.64 -6.47
CA LEU A 4 50.80 -10.29 -6.23
C LEU A 4 50.27 -11.13 -5.07
N GLN A 5 50.47 -10.68 -3.84
CA GLN A 5 49.74 -11.12 -2.64
C GLN A 5 50.10 -10.24 -1.42
N ALA A 6 49.21 -9.30 -1.07
CA ALA A 6 49.07 -8.65 0.23
C ALA A 6 47.68 -7.98 0.22
N LEU A 7 46.59 -8.54 0.75
CA LEU A 7 46.25 -8.75 2.17
C LEU A 7 46.58 -7.54 3.05
N ALA A 8 45.58 -6.67 3.24
CA ALA A 8 45.55 -5.67 4.31
C ALA A 8 44.26 -5.86 5.12
N ALA A 9 44.47 -6.21 6.39
CA ALA A 9 43.50 -6.57 7.42
C ALA A 9 42.65 -5.36 7.92
N PRO A 10 41.50 -5.62 8.58
CA PRO A 10 40.69 -4.57 9.20
C PRO A 10 41.36 -3.97 10.45
N ARG A 11 41.22 -2.65 10.60
CA ARG A 11 41.70 -1.86 11.76
C ARG A 11 40.87 -2.18 13.03
N PRO A 12 41.48 -2.27 14.22
CA PRO A 12 40.73 -2.44 15.47
C PRO A 12 40.10 -1.12 15.94
N LEU A 13 38.83 -1.19 16.37
CA LEU A 13 38.13 -0.12 17.09
C LEU A 13 38.62 -0.04 18.53
N ALA A 14 38.88 1.17 19.00
CA ALA A 14 39.34 1.47 20.35
C ALA A 14 38.24 1.17 21.40
N ALA A 15 38.62 0.46 22.46
CA ALA A 15 37.78 0.16 23.61
C ALA A 15 37.55 1.40 24.48
N LEU A 16 36.30 1.68 24.83
CA LEU A 16 35.92 2.65 25.87
C LEU A 16 35.88 1.96 27.25
N PRO A 17 36.19 2.68 28.34
CA PRO A 17 36.45 2.08 29.64
C PRO A 17 35.19 1.64 30.38
N ALA A 18 35.28 0.48 31.03
CA ALA A 18 34.30 -0.05 31.95
C ALA A 18 34.23 0.80 33.24
N GLN A 19 33.03 1.27 33.61
CA GLN A 19 32.77 1.84 34.93
C GLN A 19 31.57 1.14 35.60
N GLN A 20 31.93 0.39 36.64
CA GLN A 20 31.26 0.22 37.94
C GLN A 20 29.77 -0.17 37.96
N PHE A 21 29.56 -1.48 38.18
CA PHE A 21 28.36 -2.05 38.75
C PHE A 21 28.17 -1.59 40.21
N VAL A 22 27.03 -0.94 40.50
CA VAL A 22 26.50 -0.81 41.86
C VAL A 22 25.30 -1.74 41.99
N SER A 23 25.43 -2.68 42.92
CA SER A 23 24.39 -3.61 43.38
C SER A 23 23.30 -2.85 44.14
N LEU A 24 22.05 -2.96 43.69
CA LEU A 24 20.88 -2.58 44.50
C LEU A 24 19.94 -3.77 44.64
N ARG A 25 19.78 -4.16 45.90
CA ARG A 25 18.94 -5.22 46.42
C ARG A 25 17.45 -4.92 46.23
N SER A 26 16.72 -5.98 45.94
CA SER A 26 15.34 -6.32 46.34
C SER A 26 14.46 -5.19 46.92
N PHE A 27 13.48 -4.73 46.13
CA PHE A 27 12.27 -4.11 46.66
C PHE A 27 11.03 -4.73 45.99
N CYS A 28 10.17 -5.31 46.82
CA CYS A 28 8.88 -5.90 46.48
C CYS A 28 7.81 -4.80 46.47
N PRO A 29 6.91 -4.72 45.47
CA PRO A 29 5.84 -3.70 45.46
C PRO A 29 4.59 -4.19 46.23
N PRO A 30 3.84 -3.29 46.91
CA PRO A 30 2.59 -3.65 47.58
C PRO A 30 1.38 -3.70 46.61
N ALA A 31 0.31 -4.33 47.09
CA ALA A 31 -0.89 -4.73 46.36
C ALA A 31 -1.73 -3.57 45.77
N ARG A 32 -2.43 -3.88 44.67
CA ARG A 32 -3.38 -3.01 43.93
C ARG A 32 -4.68 -2.75 44.69
N PRO A 33 -5.24 -1.53 44.66
CA PRO A 33 -6.66 -1.31 44.91
C PRO A 33 -7.51 -1.32 43.62
N GLN A 34 -8.80 -1.57 43.82
CA GLN A 34 -9.79 -2.04 42.86
C GLN A 34 -10.35 -0.98 41.88
N ALA A 35 -11.02 -1.51 40.87
CA ALA A 35 -11.64 -0.91 39.69
C ALA A 35 -12.54 0.32 39.94
N ARG A 36 -12.40 1.34 39.08
CA ARG A 36 -13.45 2.34 38.79
C ARG A 36 -13.98 2.16 37.36
N ARG A 37 -15.32 2.22 37.26
CA ARG A 37 -16.15 1.96 36.08
C ARG A 37 -15.83 2.91 34.92
N ARG A 38 -15.63 2.33 33.73
CA ARG A 38 -15.53 3.07 32.44
C ARG A 38 -16.93 3.47 31.98
N ARG A 39 -17.13 4.75 31.65
CA ARG A 39 -18.26 5.19 30.81
C ARG A 39 -17.85 4.96 29.35
N SER A 40 -18.66 4.21 28.60
CA SER A 40 -18.48 3.99 27.17
C SER A 40 -18.90 5.26 26.41
N CYS A 41 -17.97 5.85 25.68
CA CYS A 41 -18.30 6.71 24.54
C CYS A 41 -18.13 5.82 23.30
N HIS A 42 -19.23 5.46 22.66
CA HIS A 42 -19.20 4.73 21.41
C HIS A 42 -18.94 5.72 20.27
N PRO A 43 -17.92 5.52 19.41
CA PRO A 43 -17.90 6.15 18.10
C PRO A 43 -19.06 5.59 17.26
N PRO A 44 -19.62 6.37 16.31
CA PRO A 44 -20.67 5.89 15.44
C PRO A 44 -20.21 4.66 14.64
N PRO A 45 -21.11 3.71 14.33
CA PRO A 45 -20.75 2.44 13.70
C PRO A 45 -20.22 2.66 12.27
N ALA A 46 -19.14 1.94 11.94
CA ALA A 46 -18.47 1.91 10.64
C ALA A 46 -19.39 1.78 9.42
N ALA A 47 -20.57 1.18 9.60
CA ALA A 47 -21.57 0.98 8.57
C ALA A 47 -22.16 2.30 8.03
N ALA A 48 -22.35 3.31 8.88
CA ALA A 48 -23.01 4.55 8.49
C ALA A 48 -22.19 5.39 7.49
N ALA A 49 -20.86 5.44 7.65
CA ALA A 49 -19.98 6.17 6.73
C ALA A 49 -19.84 5.46 5.36
N ALA A 50 -19.93 4.13 5.33
CA ALA A 50 -19.99 3.37 4.08
C ALA A 50 -21.37 3.49 3.39
N GLU A 51 -22.45 3.59 4.16
CA GLU A 51 -23.81 3.87 3.66
C GLU A 51 -23.95 5.31 3.12
N GLU A 52 -23.37 6.33 3.77
CA GLU A 52 -23.37 7.71 3.29
C GLU A 52 -22.58 7.90 1.98
N LEU A 53 -21.50 7.14 1.78
CA LEU A 53 -20.77 7.06 0.51
C LEU A 53 -21.64 6.58 -0.65
N LEU A 54 -22.59 5.69 -0.33
CA LEU A 54 -23.51 5.06 -1.27
C LEU A 54 -24.82 5.87 -1.45
N LEU A 55 -25.10 6.85 -0.57
CA LEU A 55 -26.29 7.70 -0.60
C LEU A 55 -26.18 8.89 -1.57
N GLY A 56 -24.95 9.36 -1.85
CA GLY A 56 -24.68 10.35 -2.92
C GLY A 56 -24.44 9.72 -4.30
N ALA A 57 -24.22 8.40 -4.34
CA ALA A 57 -24.33 7.63 -5.56
C ALA A 57 -25.83 7.39 -5.80
N ARG A 58 -26.35 7.56 -7.03
CA ARG A 58 -27.38 6.59 -7.46
C ARG A 58 -26.77 5.24 -7.11
N PRO A 59 -27.42 4.41 -6.27
CA PRO A 59 -26.75 3.31 -5.62
C PRO A 59 -25.89 2.65 -6.67
N LEU A 60 -24.57 2.66 -6.46
CA LEU A 60 -23.81 1.50 -6.88
C LEU A 60 -24.43 0.42 -6.02
N VAL A 61 -25.56 -0.11 -6.51
CA VAL A 61 -25.89 -1.50 -6.38
C VAL A 61 -24.57 -2.11 -6.77
N LEU A 62 -23.73 -2.42 -5.78
CA LEU A 62 -22.81 -3.53 -5.90
C LEU A 62 -23.75 -4.57 -6.49
N PRO A 63 -23.58 -4.98 -7.75
CA PRO A 63 -24.21 -6.22 -8.11
C PRO A 63 -23.50 -7.20 -7.18
N THR A 64 -24.06 -7.42 -6.00
CA THR A 64 -24.00 -8.71 -5.36
C THR A 64 -24.73 -9.58 -6.36
N VAL A 65 -24.02 -9.95 -7.42
CA VAL A 65 -24.29 -11.23 -8.04
C VAL A 65 -24.15 -12.16 -6.85
N PRO A 66 -25.24 -12.78 -6.39
CA PRO A 66 -25.13 -13.70 -5.28
C PRO A 66 -24.20 -14.81 -5.75
N ILE A 67 -22.94 -14.70 -5.36
CA ILE A 67 -21.97 -15.78 -5.54
C ILE A 67 -22.56 -16.93 -4.70
N PRO A 68 -22.66 -18.14 -5.26
CA PRO A 68 -23.25 -19.26 -4.56
C PRO A 68 -22.65 -19.38 -3.15
N GLU A 69 -23.49 -19.74 -2.17
CA GLU A 69 -22.98 -20.04 -0.83
C GLU A 69 -21.92 -21.15 -0.92
N ALA A 70 -21.00 -21.19 0.04
CA ALA A 70 -19.80 -22.04 -0.03
C ALA A 70 -20.11 -23.53 -0.27
N ASP A 71 -21.27 -24.00 0.20
CA ASP A 71 -21.81 -25.34 0.06
C ASP A 71 -22.52 -25.61 -1.29
N GLN A 72 -22.79 -24.56 -2.06
CA GLN A 72 -23.42 -24.59 -3.38
C GLN A 72 -22.43 -24.31 -4.51
N LEU A 73 -21.14 -24.15 -4.20
CA LEU A 73 -20.14 -23.85 -5.21
C LEU A 73 -19.91 -25.06 -6.13
N PRO A 74 -19.95 -24.85 -7.46
CA PRO A 74 -19.63 -25.89 -8.43
C PRO A 74 -18.16 -26.31 -8.30
N PRO A 75 -17.81 -27.56 -8.66
CA PRO A 75 -16.42 -27.98 -8.72
C PRO A 75 -15.65 -27.15 -9.77
N PHE A 76 -14.34 -27.00 -9.58
CA PHE A 76 -13.48 -26.17 -10.45
C PHE A 76 -13.68 -26.44 -11.96
N GLN A 77 -13.89 -27.69 -12.34
CA GLN A 77 -14.08 -28.11 -13.72
C GLN A 77 -15.31 -27.47 -14.38
N GLU A 78 -16.29 -27.02 -13.60
CA GLU A 78 -17.54 -26.44 -14.09
C GLU A 78 -17.53 -24.92 -14.09
N TRP A 79 -16.54 -24.25 -13.50
CA TRP A 79 -16.51 -22.78 -13.34
C TRP A 79 -16.63 -22.01 -14.66
N HIS A 80 -16.21 -22.60 -15.79
CA HIS A 80 -16.41 -22.03 -17.13
C HIS A 80 -17.89 -21.82 -17.52
N ARG A 81 -18.84 -22.44 -16.81
CA ARG A 81 -20.29 -22.30 -16.99
C ARG A 81 -20.93 -21.28 -16.04
N HIS A 82 -20.11 -20.68 -15.17
CA HIS A 82 -20.54 -19.80 -14.08
C HIS A 82 -19.93 -18.40 -14.27
N PRO A 83 -20.45 -17.60 -15.22
CA PRO A 83 -19.92 -16.27 -15.53
C PRO A 83 -19.88 -15.34 -14.31
N GLU A 84 -20.76 -15.54 -13.33
CA GLU A 84 -20.77 -14.83 -12.07
C GLU A 84 -19.44 -14.93 -11.30
N LEU A 85 -18.77 -16.09 -11.35
CA LEU A 85 -17.46 -16.32 -10.71
C LEU A 85 -16.32 -15.66 -11.48
N LEU A 86 -16.55 -15.35 -12.76
CA LEU A 86 -15.53 -14.92 -13.71
C LEU A 86 -15.60 -13.43 -14.01
N THR A 87 -16.51 -12.68 -13.37
CA THR A 87 -16.74 -11.24 -13.60
C THR A 87 -15.45 -10.42 -13.65
N GLY A 88 -14.49 -10.69 -12.76
CA GLY A 88 -13.19 -9.99 -12.70
C GLY A 88 -12.15 -10.42 -13.73
N CYS A 89 -12.49 -11.35 -14.63
CA CYS A 89 -11.57 -11.97 -15.58
C CYS A 89 -11.74 -11.46 -17.02
N GLU A 90 -12.69 -10.58 -17.33
CA GLU A 90 -13.07 -10.25 -18.72
C GLU A 90 -13.58 -11.49 -19.51
N PRO A 91 -14.59 -12.23 -19.00
CA PRO A 91 -15.02 -13.52 -19.57
C PRO A 91 -15.65 -13.41 -20.97
N ASP A 92 -16.13 -12.22 -21.35
CA ASP A 92 -16.70 -11.94 -22.68
C ASP A 92 -15.64 -11.54 -23.72
N ALA A 93 -14.38 -11.35 -23.31
CA ALA A 93 -13.29 -11.05 -24.23
C ALA A 93 -12.85 -12.30 -24.99
N ALA A 94 -12.27 -12.10 -26.18
CA ALA A 94 -11.52 -13.17 -26.85
C ALA A 94 -10.39 -13.66 -25.93
N PRO A 95 -9.97 -14.94 -26.01
CA PRO A 95 -8.91 -15.49 -25.17
C PRO A 95 -7.64 -14.62 -25.17
N LEU A 96 -7.34 -14.04 -24.00
CA LEU A 96 -6.18 -13.18 -23.77
C LEU A 96 -4.94 -14.01 -23.38
N GLN A 97 -3.77 -13.46 -23.67
CA GLN A 97 -2.49 -13.85 -23.08
C GLN A 97 -2.27 -13.08 -21.77
N VAL A 98 -2.31 -13.78 -20.64
CA VAL A 98 -2.29 -13.16 -19.31
C VAL A 98 -1.08 -13.63 -18.51
N ALA A 99 -0.22 -12.66 -18.13
CA ALA A 99 0.85 -12.89 -17.18
C ALA A 99 0.30 -12.77 -15.75
N VAL A 100 0.33 -13.84 -14.97
CA VAL A 100 -0.25 -13.87 -13.62
C VAL A 100 0.85 -13.77 -12.57
N LEU A 101 0.82 -12.72 -11.75
CA LEU A 101 1.71 -12.57 -10.59
C LEU A 101 1.31 -13.54 -9.49
N LEU A 102 2.10 -14.61 -9.32
CA LEU A 102 1.85 -15.69 -8.37
C LEU A 102 2.81 -15.58 -7.18
N SER A 103 2.28 -15.37 -5.97
CA SER A 103 3.08 -15.15 -4.76
C SER A 103 3.16 -16.37 -3.82
N GLY A 104 2.46 -17.45 -4.15
CA GLY A 104 2.29 -18.62 -3.28
C GLY A 104 1.17 -18.45 -2.25
N GLY A 105 0.53 -17.27 -2.18
CA GLY A 105 -0.67 -17.03 -1.40
C GLY A 105 -1.94 -17.56 -2.08
N VAL A 106 -2.99 -17.80 -1.28
CA VAL A 106 -4.28 -18.32 -1.77
C VAL A 106 -4.90 -17.41 -2.82
N ASP A 107 -4.78 -16.10 -2.62
CA ASP A 107 -5.44 -15.10 -3.46
C ASP A 107 -4.89 -15.13 -4.89
N SER A 108 -3.56 -15.13 -5.06
CA SER A 108 -2.94 -15.26 -6.38
C SER A 108 -3.19 -16.64 -7.02
N SER A 109 -3.26 -17.71 -6.21
CA SER A 109 -3.57 -19.05 -6.73
C SER A 109 -5.00 -19.13 -7.26
N LEU A 110 -5.97 -18.57 -6.53
CA LEU A 110 -7.36 -18.53 -6.99
C LEU A 110 -7.50 -17.64 -8.22
N ALA A 111 -6.85 -16.47 -8.24
CA ALA A 111 -6.86 -15.60 -9.41
C ALA A 111 -6.38 -16.33 -10.69
N LEU A 112 -5.33 -17.14 -10.57
CA LEU A 112 -4.85 -18.00 -11.67
C LEU A 112 -5.90 -19.02 -12.12
N HIS A 113 -6.60 -19.66 -11.18
CA HIS A 113 -7.66 -20.64 -11.48
C HIS A 113 -8.84 -19.98 -12.19
N LEU A 114 -9.30 -18.82 -11.73
CA LEU A 114 -10.41 -18.08 -12.34
C LEU A 114 -10.07 -17.67 -13.78
N LEU A 115 -8.87 -17.15 -14.04
CA LEU A 115 -8.43 -16.79 -15.40
C LEU A 115 -8.35 -18.01 -16.32
N LYS A 116 -7.90 -19.16 -15.80
CA LYS A 116 -7.87 -20.42 -16.55
C LYS A 116 -9.29 -20.91 -16.88
N ALA A 117 -10.22 -20.80 -15.93
CA ALA A 117 -11.63 -21.16 -16.11
C ALA A 117 -12.35 -20.22 -17.09
N ALA A 118 -11.96 -18.95 -17.15
CA ALA A 118 -12.42 -17.98 -18.15
C ALA A 118 -11.88 -18.25 -19.57
N GLY A 119 -11.04 -19.27 -19.76
CA GLY A 119 -10.54 -19.67 -21.08
C GLY A 119 -9.32 -18.90 -21.57
N HIS A 120 -8.68 -18.09 -20.72
CA HIS A 120 -7.47 -17.36 -21.10
C HIS A 120 -6.23 -18.25 -21.12
N HIS A 121 -5.22 -17.80 -21.88
CA HIS A 121 -3.89 -18.38 -21.90
C HIS A 121 -3.06 -17.71 -20.80
N VAL A 122 -2.76 -18.47 -19.75
CA VAL A 122 -2.09 -17.95 -18.55
C VAL A 122 -0.67 -18.48 -18.44
N THR A 123 0.27 -17.58 -18.11
CA THR A 123 1.63 -17.91 -17.67
C THR A 123 1.84 -17.31 -16.28
N ALA A 124 2.30 -18.12 -15.33
CA ALA A 124 2.54 -17.66 -13.97
C ALA A 124 3.96 -17.09 -13.83
N PHE A 125 4.08 -15.97 -13.14
CA PHE A 125 5.34 -15.30 -12.84
C PHE A 125 5.48 -15.10 -11.34
N TYR A 126 6.59 -15.58 -10.80
CA TYR A 126 7.00 -15.36 -9.43
C TYR A 126 8.08 -14.28 -9.39
N LEU A 127 7.84 -13.19 -8.66
CA LEU A 127 8.79 -12.08 -8.55
C LEU A 127 9.77 -12.31 -7.41
N GLN A 128 11.04 -12.51 -7.74
CA GLN A 128 12.12 -12.61 -6.77
C GLN A 128 12.62 -11.21 -6.43
N ILE A 129 12.28 -10.73 -5.22
CA ILE A 129 12.62 -9.37 -4.74
C ILE A 129 13.44 -9.36 -3.44
N TRP A 130 13.89 -10.52 -2.97
CA TRP A 130 14.69 -10.63 -1.74
C TRP A 130 16.19 -10.53 -2.02
N PHE A 131 16.93 -10.10 -1.01
CA PHE A 131 18.38 -9.89 -1.05
C PHE A 131 19.10 -11.18 -0.66
N GLN A 132 19.74 -11.84 -1.64
CA GLN A 132 20.45 -13.10 -1.39
C GLN A 132 21.91 -12.92 -0.95
N GLU A 133 22.57 -11.79 -1.19
CA GLU A 133 24.05 -11.74 -1.08
C GLU A 133 24.55 -11.04 0.19
N ASP A 134 23.97 -9.91 0.62
CA ASP A 134 24.42 -9.20 1.83
C ASP A 134 23.73 -9.65 3.14
N PHE A 135 22.61 -10.35 3.04
CA PHE A 135 21.79 -10.76 4.20
C PHE A 135 21.97 -12.23 4.60
N ARG A 136 22.86 -12.99 3.94
CA ARG A 136 23.10 -14.43 4.22
C ARG A 136 23.59 -14.75 5.63
N ASN A 137 24.00 -13.77 6.42
CA ASN A 137 24.63 -14.00 7.73
C ASN A 137 23.67 -14.08 8.93
N PHE A 138 22.34 -13.97 8.74
CA PHE A 138 21.41 -13.84 9.89
C PHE A 138 20.21 -14.79 9.91
N TRP A 139 19.98 -15.60 8.87
CA TRP A 139 18.69 -16.29 8.70
C TRP A 139 18.84 -17.80 8.58
N ASP A 140 18.36 -18.53 9.59
CA ASP A 140 18.33 -20.01 9.60
C ASP A 140 17.26 -20.62 8.67
N ALA A 141 16.43 -19.80 7.99
CA ALA A 141 15.41 -20.29 7.05
C ALA A 141 15.16 -19.32 5.88
N CYS A 142 15.18 -19.83 4.65
CA CYS A 142 14.81 -19.10 3.44
C CYS A 142 13.28 -18.88 3.39
N PRO A 143 12.76 -17.64 3.53
CA PRO A 143 11.32 -17.40 3.62
C PRO A 143 10.56 -17.67 2.31
N TRP A 144 11.27 -17.75 1.18
CA TRP A 144 10.69 -17.84 -0.16
C TRP A 144 10.54 -19.26 -0.69
N GLU A 145 11.24 -20.25 -0.11
CA GLU A 145 11.19 -21.64 -0.60
C GLU A 145 9.79 -22.24 -0.44
N GLU A 146 9.13 -21.92 0.68
CA GLU A 146 7.75 -22.32 0.95
C GLU A 146 6.78 -21.67 -0.05
N ASP A 147 6.95 -20.37 -0.34
CA ASP A 147 6.15 -19.66 -1.35
C ASP A 147 6.30 -20.29 -2.73
N LEU A 148 7.53 -20.56 -3.13
CA LEU A 148 7.85 -21.13 -4.43
C LEU A 148 7.32 -22.57 -4.56
N ALA A 149 7.41 -23.37 -3.49
CA ALA A 149 6.84 -24.71 -3.46
C ALA A 149 5.32 -24.69 -3.69
N TYR A 150 4.61 -23.74 -3.08
CA TYR A 150 3.17 -23.56 -3.35
C TYR A 150 2.90 -23.13 -4.79
N CYS A 151 3.70 -22.20 -5.33
CA CYS A 151 3.57 -21.79 -6.73
C CYS A 151 3.75 -22.97 -7.68
N GLN A 152 4.80 -23.77 -7.47
CA GLN A 152 5.07 -24.97 -8.26
C GLN A 152 3.93 -25.99 -8.16
N ALA A 153 3.42 -26.25 -6.96
CA ALA A 153 2.31 -27.19 -6.75
C ALA A 153 1.02 -26.73 -7.47
N VAL A 154 0.70 -25.44 -7.39
CA VAL A 154 -0.46 -24.82 -8.06
C VAL A 154 -0.32 -24.90 -9.58
N CYS A 155 0.82 -24.46 -10.12
CA CYS A 155 1.09 -24.48 -11.56
C CYS A 155 1.11 -25.90 -12.13
N LYS A 156 1.71 -26.87 -11.41
CA LYS A 156 1.72 -28.29 -11.80
C LYS A 156 0.32 -28.87 -11.92
N ARG A 157 -0.59 -28.56 -10.98
CA ARG A 157 -1.99 -29.04 -11.05
C ARG A 157 -2.76 -28.47 -12.23
N LEU A 158 -2.49 -27.21 -12.60
CA LEU A 158 -3.16 -26.54 -13.72
C LEU A 158 -2.50 -26.76 -15.09
N GLY A 159 -1.32 -27.39 -15.13
CA GLY A 159 -0.53 -27.47 -16.36
C GLY A 159 -0.09 -26.09 -16.87
N VAL A 160 0.22 -25.17 -15.97
CA VAL A 160 0.63 -23.79 -16.27
C VAL A 160 2.13 -23.64 -16.09
N GLU A 161 2.78 -22.94 -17.02
CA GLU A 161 4.20 -22.61 -16.90
C GLU A 161 4.43 -21.60 -15.75
N LEU A 162 5.44 -21.86 -14.92
CA LEU A 162 5.90 -20.95 -13.86
C LEU A 162 7.28 -20.41 -14.20
N ARG A 163 7.42 -19.09 -14.27
CA ARG A 163 8.70 -18.38 -14.48
C ARG A 163 9.09 -17.58 -13.24
N MET A 164 10.37 -17.54 -12.94
CA MET A 164 10.93 -16.68 -11.89
C MET A 164 11.55 -15.44 -12.52
N VAL A 165 11.26 -14.27 -11.96
CA VAL A 165 11.77 -12.99 -12.46
C VAL A 165 12.60 -12.31 -11.38
N PRO A 166 13.92 -12.14 -11.58
CA PRO A 166 14.77 -11.42 -10.64
C PRO A 166 14.50 -9.91 -10.75
N LEU A 167 13.94 -9.32 -9.70
CA LEU A 167 13.66 -7.89 -9.58
C LEU A 167 14.26 -7.28 -8.30
N THR A 168 15.26 -7.94 -7.69
CA THR A 168 15.87 -7.52 -6.43
C THR A 168 16.46 -6.10 -6.52
N ASP A 169 17.21 -5.80 -7.59
CA ASP A 169 17.84 -4.47 -7.76
C ASP A 169 16.79 -3.38 -7.97
N GLN A 170 15.79 -3.64 -8.83
CA GLN A 170 14.71 -2.69 -9.08
C GLN A 170 13.88 -2.47 -7.82
N TYR A 171 13.68 -3.51 -6.99
CA TYR A 171 13.01 -3.38 -5.71
C TYR A 171 13.81 -2.51 -4.73
N TRP A 172 15.13 -2.72 -4.67
CA TRP A 172 16.01 -1.90 -3.84
C TRP A 172 15.95 -0.43 -4.23
N ASP A 173 16.23 -0.14 -5.49
CA ASP A 173 16.37 1.23 -6.00
C ASP A 173 15.04 1.99 -5.94
N ARG A 174 13.94 1.33 -6.31
CA ARG A 174 12.65 2.00 -6.49
C ARG A 174 11.81 2.03 -5.22
N VAL A 175 12.05 1.15 -4.24
CA VAL A 175 11.23 1.03 -3.03
C VAL A 175 12.06 1.17 -1.77
N VAL A 176 13.01 0.26 -1.55
CA VAL A 176 13.71 0.16 -0.26
C VAL A 176 14.56 1.39 0.03
N ALA A 177 15.37 1.83 -0.93
CA ALA A 177 16.23 3.00 -0.77
C ALA A 177 15.43 4.27 -0.47
N HIS A 178 14.29 4.45 -1.14
CA HIS A 178 13.37 5.54 -0.87
C HIS A 178 12.79 5.43 0.56
N CYS A 179 12.30 4.25 0.97
CA CYS A 179 11.78 4.07 2.33
C CYS A 179 12.83 4.37 3.40
N ILE A 180 14.07 3.93 3.24
CA ILE A 180 15.17 4.22 4.17
C ILE A 180 15.42 5.75 4.23
N SER A 181 15.41 6.43 3.09
CA SER A 181 15.57 7.89 3.02
C SER A 181 14.44 8.63 3.74
N GLU A 182 13.18 8.23 3.54
CA GLU A 182 12.01 8.81 4.20
C GLU A 182 12.07 8.61 5.73
N ILE A 183 12.40 7.39 6.16
CA ILE A 183 12.54 7.05 7.59
C ILE A 183 13.66 7.88 8.22
N ARG A 184 14.79 8.06 7.54
CA ARG A 184 15.90 8.91 8.00
C ARG A 184 15.47 10.37 8.17
N GLN A 185 14.48 10.83 7.41
CA GLN A 185 13.92 12.18 7.54
C GLN A 185 12.75 12.26 8.53
N GLY A 186 12.51 11.21 9.32
CA GLY A 186 11.45 11.18 10.32
C GLY A 186 10.05 10.93 9.76
N ARG A 187 9.92 10.62 8.47
CA ARG A 187 8.63 10.30 7.85
C ARG A 187 8.33 8.81 7.96
N THR A 188 7.08 8.43 7.68
CA THR A 188 6.62 7.04 7.72
C THR A 188 6.17 6.64 6.33
N PRO A 189 7.05 6.06 5.48
CA PRO A 189 6.72 5.69 4.11
C PRO A 189 5.76 4.50 4.05
N ASN A 190 5.12 4.31 2.89
CA ASN A 190 4.32 3.10 2.60
C ASN A 190 4.97 2.27 1.48
N PRO A 191 5.77 1.24 1.80
CA PRO A 191 6.49 0.43 0.81
C PRO A 191 5.56 -0.37 -0.12
N ASP A 192 4.35 -0.72 0.32
CA ASP A 192 3.44 -1.56 -0.46
C ASP A 192 2.79 -0.78 -1.62
N VAL A 193 2.44 0.50 -1.41
CA VAL A 193 1.99 1.41 -2.48
C VAL A 193 3.08 1.54 -3.57
N LEU A 194 4.33 1.69 -3.15
CA LEU A 194 5.48 1.81 -4.05
C LEU A 194 5.81 0.50 -4.76
N CYS A 195 5.73 -0.63 -4.07
CA CYS A 195 5.92 -1.96 -4.65
C CYS A 195 4.92 -2.21 -5.79
N ASN A 196 3.64 -1.88 -5.57
CA ASN A 196 2.63 -2.05 -6.62
C ASN A 196 2.93 -1.16 -7.84
N SER A 197 3.13 0.14 -7.62
CA SER A 197 3.33 1.09 -8.72
C SER A 197 4.66 0.99 -9.45
N ARG A 198 5.75 0.67 -8.74
CA ARG A 198 7.11 0.70 -9.30
C ARG A 198 7.67 -0.66 -9.64
N VAL A 199 7.14 -1.73 -9.05
CA VAL A 199 7.67 -3.10 -9.20
C VAL A 199 6.66 -4.01 -9.87
N LYS A 200 5.52 -4.34 -9.22
CA LYS A 200 4.54 -5.29 -9.76
C LYS A 200 3.92 -4.83 -11.10
N PHE A 201 3.61 -3.55 -11.20
CA PHE A 201 3.04 -2.93 -12.41
C PHE A 201 4.00 -1.91 -13.05
N GLY A 202 5.26 -1.89 -12.61
CA GLY A 202 6.31 -1.04 -13.15
C GLY A 202 7.44 -1.90 -13.73
N ALA A 203 8.45 -2.22 -12.92
CA ALA A 203 9.60 -3.03 -13.33
C ALA A 203 9.22 -4.36 -13.99
N PHE A 204 8.15 -5.01 -13.54
CA PHE A 204 7.66 -6.23 -14.18
C PHE A 204 7.07 -5.98 -15.58
N TYR A 205 6.42 -4.83 -15.81
CA TYR A 205 5.94 -4.47 -17.15
C TYR A 205 7.12 -4.21 -18.08
N GLU A 206 8.14 -3.50 -17.60
CA GLU A 206 9.39 -3.28 -18.34
C GLU A 206 10.07 -4.61 -18.68
N TYR A 207 10.11 -5.55 -17.73
CA TYR A 207 10.61 -6.91 -17.95
C TYR A 207 9.81 -7.64 -19.04
N LEU A 208 8.47 -7.63 -18.98
CA LEU A 208 7.64 -8.26 -20.00
C LEU A 208 7.86 -7.65 -21.38
N GLU A 209 7.91 -6.31 -21.48
CA GLU A 209 8.16 -5.61 -22.74
C GLU A 209 9.54 -5.97 -23.31
N LYS A 210 10.56 -6.07 -22.46
CA LYS A 210 11.93 -6.41 -22.87
C LYS A 210 12.08 -7.87 -23.32
N GLU A 211 11.59 -8.82 -22.52
CA GLU A 211 11.84 -10.26 -22.74
C GLU A 211 10.77 -10.92 -23.63
N HIS A 212 9.58 -10.32 -23.73
CA HIS A 212 8.43 -10.90 -24.41
C HIS A 212 7.73 -9.94 -25.38
N GLY A 213 8.16 -8.68 -25.49
CA GLY A 213 7.53 -7.70 -26.38
C GLY A 213 6.06 -7.50 -26.04
N ALA A 214 5.19 -7.61 -27.05
CA ALA A 214 3.74 -7.49 -26.92
C ALA A 214 3.02 -8.84 -26.71
N ALA A 215 3.71 -9.88 -26.22
CA ALA A 215 3.13 -11.22 -26.11
C ALA A 215 2.04 -11.37 -25.03
N PHE A 216 1.93 -10.43 -24.09
CA PHE A 216 0.93 -10.46 -23.03
C PHE A 216 -0.01 -9.25 -23.12
N ASP A 217 -1.30 -9.53 -23.24
CA ASP A 217 -2.38 -8.53 -23.30
C ASP A 217 -2.67 -7.90 -21.93
N ARG A 218 -2.50 -8.70 -20.87
CA ARG A 218 -2.80 -8.32 -19.48
C ARG A 218 -1.80 -8.88 -18.49
N VAL A 219 -1.68 -8.19 -17.36
CA VAL A 219 -1.05 -8.68 -16.14
C VAL A 219 -2.08 -8.79 -15.05
N ALA A 220 -2.23 -9.98 -14.48
CA ALA A 220 -3.16 -10.24 -13.40
C ALA A 220 -2.46 -10.40 -12.05
N SER A 221 -3.17 -10.08 -10.98
CA SER A 221 -2.72 -10.34 -9.62
C SER A 221 -3.90 -10.65 -8.70
N GLY A 222 -3.62 -11.30 -7.56
CA GLY A 222 -4.63 -11.59 -6.54
C GLY A 222 -5.03 -10.40 -5.67
N HIS A 223 -5.01 -9.16 -6.20
CA HIS A 223 -5.48 -8.01 -5.43
C HIS A 223 -7.00 -7.93 -5.41
N TYR A 224 -7.54 -7.46 -4.29
CA TYR A 224 -8.95 -7.15 -4.11
C TYR A 224 -9.20 -5.71 -4.57
N ALA A 225 -9.44 -5.54 -5.86
CA ALA A 225 -9.87 -4.28 -6.46
C ALA A 225 -10.69 -4.56 -7.73
N ARG A 226 -11.62 -3.68 -8.07
CA ARG A 226 -12.39 -3.79 -9.32
C ARG A 226 -11.80 -2.85 -10.38
N LEU A 227 -11.86 -3.27 -11.64
CA LEU A 227 -11.58 -2.41 -12.78
C LEU A 227 -12.86 -2.24 -13.57
N GLU A 228 -13.23 -1.00 -13.84
CA GLU A 228 -14.36 -0.64 -14.69
C GLU A 228 -13.81 -0.02 -15.96
N ARG A 229 -13.99 -0.73 -17.07
CA ARG A 229 -13.52 -0.32 -18.39
C ARG A 229 -14.66 0.37 -19.12
N GLY A 230 -14.47 1.62 -19.53
CA GLY A 230 -15.46 2.38 -20.29
C GLY A 230 -14.87 3.05 -21.53
N PRO A 231 -15.72 3.46 -22.49
CA PRO A 231 -15.30 4.46 -23.46
C PRO A 231 -14.92 5.75 -22.71
N VAL A 232 -13.91 6.47 -23.19
CA VAL A 232 -13.51 7.77 -22.62
C VAL A 232 -14.73 8.67 -22.59
N ALA A 233 -15.18 9.06 -21.41
CA ALA A 233 -16.20 10.11 -21.30
C ALA A 233 -15.59 11.38 -21.90
N GLY A 234 -16.13 11.83 -23.04
CA GLY A 234 -15.66 13.00 -23.74
C GLY A 234 -15.52 14.15 -22.75
N ILE A 235 -14.30 14.69 -22.67
CA ILE A 235 -14.01 15.94 -21.97
C ILE A 235 -15.00 16.97 -22.55
N ALA A 236 -15.99 17.38 -21.76
CA ALA A 236 -16.73 18.58 -22.07
C ALA A 236 -15.71 19.71 -22.11
N ALA A 237 -15.34 20.13 -23.32
CA ALA A 237 -14.50 21.28 -23.53
C ALA A 237 -15.09 22.43 -22.71
N ALA A 238 -14.27 23.00 -21.83
CA ALA A 238 -14.60 24.26 -21.18
C ALA A 238 -15.05 25.26 -22.25
N PRO A 239 -16.08 26.08 -22.00
CA PRO A 239 -16.61 26.98 -23.01
C PRO A 239 -15.50 27.88 -23.53
N ALA A 240 -15.23 27.77 -24.83
CA ALA A 240 -14.36 28.68 -25.56
C ALA A 240 -14.94 30.10 -25.46
N GLY A 241 -14.34 30.91 -24.60
CA GLY A 241 -14.89 32.23 -24.28
C GLY A 241 -13.97 33.12 -23.48
N ALA A 242 -12.76 33.37 -23.97
CA ALA A 242 -12.03 34.65 -23.80
C ALA A 242 -10.70 34.58 -24.56
N ALA A 243 -10.76 34.82 -25.88
CA ALA A 243 -9.57 35.14 -26.66
C ALA A 243 -9.09 36.55 -26.28
N GLY A 244 -8.24 36.63 -25.26
CA GLY A 244 -7.37 37.78 -25.01
C GLY A 244 -6.05 37.56 -25.75
N GLN A 245 -5.76 38.41 -26.72
CA GLN A 245 -4.54 38.39 -27.53
C GLN A 245 -3.30 38.59 -26.65
N ALA A 246 -2.37 37.64 -26.66
CA ALA A 246 -0.98 37.87 -26.25
C ALA A 246 -0.03 36.87 -26.94
N GLY A 247 0.74 37.40 -27.90
CA GLY A 247 2.16 37.11 -28.15
C GLY A 247 2.63 35.66 -28.28
N GLU A 248 2.93 35.28 -29.53
CA GLU A 248 3.70 34.10 -29.91
C GLU A 248 5.08 34.02 -29.24
N ALA A 249 5.33 32.92 -28.55
CA ALA A 249 6.66 32.34 -28.37
C ALA A 249 6.51 30.82 -28.15
N ALA A 250 6.31 30.09 -29.25
CA ALA A 250 6.25 28.63 -29.24
C ALA A 250 7.66 28.05 -29.06
N ALA A 251 8.05 27.75 -27.82
CA ALA A 251 9.18 26.88 -27.55
C ALA A 251 8.75 25.43 -27.88
N GLN A 252 9.32 24.86 -28.94
CA GLN A 252 9.07 23.47 -29.33
C GLN A 252 9.55 22.52 -28.23
N LEU A 253 8.60 21.82 -27.60
CA LEU A 253 8.86 20.73 -26.66
C LEU A 253 9.62 19.58 -27.35
N PRO A 254 10.49 18.85 -26.64
CA PRO A 254 11.28 17.78 -27.22
C PRO A 254 10.40 16.62 -27.76
N PRO A 255 10.87 15.87 -28.78
CA PRO A 255 10.07 14.86 -29.51
C PRO A 255 9.42 13.77 -28.65
N LEU A 256 10.01 13.46 -27.50
CA LEU A 256 9.48 12.49 -26.52
C LEU A 256 8.19 12.98 -25.83
N ALA A 257 8.08 14.28 -25.55
CA ALA A 257 6.87 14.87 -24.97
C ALA A 257 5.72 14.94 -25.98
N GLN A 258 6.05 15.15 -27.26
CA GLN A 258 5.07 15.12 -28.36
C GLN A 258 4.59 13.69 -28.67
N GLN A 259 5.47 12.68 -28.57
CA GLN A 259 5.08 11.27 -28.64
C GLN A 259 4.23 10.82 -27.44
N GLN A 260 4.47 11.38 -26.25
CA GLN A 260 3.63 11.13 -25.07
C GLN A 260 2.23 11.71 -25.23
N GLN A 261 2.10 12.93 -25.75
CA GLN A 261 0.79 13.56 -26.01
C GLN A 261 0.00 12.89 -27.15
N GLN A 262 0.65 12.43 -28.23
CA GLN A 262 -0.05 11.79 -29.35
C GLN A 262 -0.52 10.35 -29.05
N CYS A 263 0.07 9.66 -28.06
CA CYS A 263 -0.41 8.34 -27.62
C CYS A 263 -1.56 8.39 -26.61
N GLU A 264 -1.86 9.56 -26.03
CA GLU A 264 -2.95 9.73 -25.06
C GLU A 264 -4.35 9.78 -25.73
N GLU A 265 -4.41 10.10 -27.02
CA GLU A 265 -5.67 10.36 -27.75
C GLU A 265 -6.51 9.11 -28.12
N GLN A 266 -6.06 7.89 -27.77
CA GLN A 266 -6.82 6.64 -28.04
C GLN A 266 -6.96 5.71 -26.82
N GLN A 267 -6.73 6.19 -25.60
CA GLN A 267 -6.72 5.32 -24.41
C GLN A 267 -8.11 5.05 -23.84
N GLN A 268 -8.48 3.78 -23.75
CA GLN A 268 -9.62 3.28 -22.95
C GLN A 268 -9.52 3.80 -21.51
N ASP A 269 -10.58 4.43 -20.99
CA ASP A 269 -10.62 4.89 -19.60
C ASP A 269 -10.87 3.69 -18.67
N VAL A 270 -9.93 3.45 -17.76
CA VAL A 270 -10.00 2.35 -16.80
C VAL A 270 -10.07 2.90 -15.40
N ARG A 271 -11.20 2.67 -14.74
CA ARG A 271 -11.48 3.18 -13.41
C ARG A 271 -11.22 2.10 -12.36
N LEU A 272 -10.40 2.43 -11.37
CA LEU A 272 -10.16 1.58 -10.21
C LEU A 272 -11.31 1.77 -9.23
N ALA A 273 -12.05 0.71 -8.91
CA ALA A 273 -13.25 0.78 -8.08
C ALA A 273 -13.17 -0.10 -6.82
N LEU A 274 -13.90 0.31 -5.78
CA LEU A 274 -14.01 -0.41 -4.52
C LEU A 274 -14.59 -1.83 -4.70
N THR A 275 -14.22 -2.71 -3.78
CA THR A 275 -14.72 -4.09 -3.68
C THR A 275 -15.87 -4.22 -2.66
N PRO A 276 -16.65 -5.32 -2.70
CA PRO A 276 -17.65 -5.62 -1.67
C PRO A 276 -17.06 -5.95 -0.29
N ASP A 277 -15.76 -6.22 -0.17
CA ASP A 277 -15.08 -6.48 1.10
C ASP A 277 -14.31 -5.24 1.55
N ALA A 278 -14.97 -4.35 2.30
CA ALA A 278 -14.38 -3.09 2.76
C ALA A 278 -13.09 -3.26 3.58
N VAL A 279 -12.88 -4.42 4.22
CA VAL A 279 -11.69 -4.71 5.03
C VAL A 279 -10.53 -5.18 4.16
N LYS A 280 -10.81 -5.93 3.10
CA LYS A 280 -9.80 -6.43 2.16
C LYS A 280 -9.60 -5.57 0.92
N ASP A 281 -10.42 -4.54 0.72
CA ASP A 281 -10.29 -3.59 -0.37
C ASP A 281 -8.86 -3.01 -0.46
N GLN A 282 -8.17 -3.33 -1.55
CA GLN A 282 -6.77 -2.96 -1.78
C GLN A 282 -6.60 -1.78 -2.73
N THR A 283 -7.68 -1.07 -3.07
CA THR A 283 -7.60 0.13 -3.93
C THR A 283 -6.65 1.18 -3.36
N TYR A 284 -6.57 1.30 -2.02
CA TYR A 284 -5.60 2.18 -1.34
C TYR A 284 -4.16 1.92 -1.77
N PHE A 285 -3.76 0.65 -1.88
CA PHE A 285 -2.39 0.27 -2.28
C PHE A 285 -2.15 0.36 -3.79
N LEU A 286 -3.21 0.53 -4.58
CA LEU A 286 -3.19 0.56 -6.05
C LEU A 286 -3.46 1.98 -6.60
N ALA A 287 -3.81 2.93 -5.73
CA ALA A 287 -4.20 4.29 -6.09
C ALA A 287 -3.07 5.14 -6.69
N HIS A 288 -1.83 4.64 -6.65
CA HIS A 288 -0.68 5.29 -7.26
C HIS A 288 -0.31 4.71 -8.64
N LEU A 289 -1.14 3.82 -9.18
CA LEU A 289 -0.99 3.32 -10.54
C LEU A 289 -1.41 4.38 -11.55
N SER A 290 -0.72 4.44 -12.69
CA SER A 290 -1.12 5.27 -13.82
C SER A 290 -2.22 4.62 -14.65
N GLN A 291 -2.89 5.41 -15.50
CA GLN A 291 -3.86 4.88 -16.47
C GLN A 291 -3.26 3.82 -17.40
N ARG A 292 -2.03 4.02 -17.88
CA ARG A 292 -1.30 3.01 -18.67
C ARG A 292 -1.12 1.71 -17.91
N GLN A 293 -0.85 1.77 -16.62
CA GLN A 293 -0.70 0.59 -15.77
C GLN A 293 -2.04 -0.12 -15.56
N LEU A 294 -3.08 0.63 -15.18
CA LEU A 294 -4.43 0.08 -14.98
C LEU A 294 -4.99 -0.53 -16.26
N ALA A 295 -4.76 0.09 -17.42
CA ALA A 295 -5.23 -0.41 -18.71
C ALA A 295 -4.76 -1.83 -19.02
N ARG A 296 -3.55 -2.19 -18.59
CA ARG A 296 -2.95 -3.51 -18.79
C ARG A 296 -3.18 -4.48 -17.62
N THR A 297 -3.90 -4.08 -16.58
CA THR A 297 -4.07 -4.90 -15.36
C THR A 297 -5.39 -5.69 -15.36
N LEU A 298 -5.39 -6.83 -14.66
CA LEU A 298 -6.58 -7.60 -14.27
C LEU A 298 -6.57 -7.89 -12.77
N PHE A 299 -7.74 -7.82 -12.14
CA PHE A 299 -7.97 -8.18 -10.75
C PHE A 299 -9.13 -9.18 -10.61
N PRO A 300 -8.87 -10.49 -10.82
CA PRO A 300 -9.91 -11.53 -10.82
C PRO A 300 -10.78 -11.58 -9.55
N LEU A 301 -10.20 -11.19 -8.41
CA LEU A 301 -10.86 -11.28 -7.10
C LEU A 301 -11.72 -10.07 -6.75
N GLY A 302 -11.75 -9.01 -7.58
CA GLY A 302 -12.34 -7.72 -7.21
C GLY A 302 -13.81 -7.75 -6.82
N HIS A 303 -14.55 -8.76 -7.28
CA HIS A 303 -15.98 -8.94 -7.00
C HIS A 303 -16.25 -9.93 -5.86
N LEU A 304 -15.21 -10.55 -5.28
CA LEU A 304 -15.31 -11.58 -4.26
C LEU A 304 -14.93 -11.03 -2.88
N THR A 305 -15.64 -11.48 -1.85
CA THR A 305 -15.21 -11.30 -0.45
C THR A 305 -14.16 -12.33 -0.04
N LYS A 306 -13.41 -12.06 1.04
CA LYS A 306 -12.42 -13.03 1.52
C LYS A 306 -12.99 -14.40 1.89
N PRO A 307 -14.16 -14.50 2.57
CA PRO A 307 -14.79 -15.80 2.82
C PRO A 307 -15.10 -16.56 1.52
N GLN A 308 -15.60 -15.88 0.49
CA GLN A 308 -15.87 -16.50 -0.82
C GLN A 308 -14.58 -16.97 -1.50
N VAL A 309 -13.51 -16.18 -1.46
CA VAL A 309 -12.19 -16.61 -1.96
C VAL A 309 -11.71 -17.87 -1.24
N ARG A 310 -11.90 -17.97 0.08
CA ARG A 310 -11.55 -19.19 0.84
C ARG A 310 -12.41 -20.39 0.48
N ALA A 311 -13.71 -20.19 0.28
CA ALA A 311 -14.62 -21.24 -0.15
C ALA A 311 -14.29 -21.76 -1.55
N LEU A 312 -14.04 -20.87 -2.51
CA LEU A 312 -13.61 -21.23 -3.87
C LEU A 312 -12.24 -21.93 -3.86
N ALA A 313 -11.32 -21.50 -3.00
CA ALA A 313 -10.04 -22.17 -2.82
C ALA A 313 -10.19 -23.60 -2.26
N GLU A 314 -11.18 -23.83 -1.40
CA GLU A 314 -11.52 -25.16 -0.88
C GLU A 314 -12.18 -26.02 -1.97
N ALA A 315 -13.15 -25.47 -2.70
CA ALA A 315 -13.85 -26.16 -3.80
C ALA A 315 -12.92 -26.56 -4.96
N ALA A 316 -11.88 -25.76 -5.22
CA ALA A 316 -10.82 -26.08 -6.19
C ALA A 316 -9.71 -26.98 -5.61
N ASP A 317 -9.82 -27.37 -4.33
CA ASP A 317 -8.78 -28.09 -3.58
C ASP A 317 -7.38 -27.45 -3.75
N LEU A 318 -7.24 -26.15 -3.53
CA LEU A 318 -5.94 -25.51 -3.75
C LEU A 318 -4.87 -26.04 -2.76
N PRO A 319 -3.63 -26.33 -3.21
CA PRO A 319 -2.55 -26.80 -2.33
C PRO A 319 -2.29 -25.89 -1.11
N ASN A 320 -2.54 -24.59 -1.26
CA ASN A 320 -2.34 -23.58 -0.24
C ASN A 320 -3.64 -23.12 0.45
N LYS A 321 -4.79 -23.77 0.24
CA LYS A 321 -6.10 -23.35 0.76
C LYS A 321 -6.15 -23.06 2.27
N ALA A 322 -5.39 -23.81 3.07
CA ALA A 322 -5.28 -23.65 4.52
C ALA A 322 -4.26 -22.58 4.96
N ARG A 323 -3.47 -22.02 4.03
CA ARG A 323 -2.40 -21.08 4.33
C ARG A 323 -2.98 -19.75 4.81
N LYS A 324 -2.49 -19.23 5.93
CA LYS A 324 -2.90 -17.90 6.44
C LYS A 324 -2.43 -16.78 5.51
N ASP A 325 -3.16 -15.67 5.51
CA ASP A 325 -2.74 -14.47 4.76
C ASP A 325 -1.39 -13.98 5.27
N SER A 326 -0.54 -13.52 4.34
CA SER A 326 0.69 -12.83 4.71
C SER A 326 0.36 -11.55 5.48
N GLN A 327 0.90 -11.43 6.68
CA GLN A 327 0.81 -10.22 7.50
C GLN A 327 2.18 -9.55 7.54
N GLY A 328 2.20 -8.22 7.36
CA GLY A 328 3.44 -7.44 7.36
C GLY A 328 3.78 -6.87 5.98
N ILE A 329 4.94 -6.21 5.90
CA ILE A 329 5.41 -5.56 4.68
C ILE A 329 5.89 -6.62 3.69
N CYS A 330 5.46 -6.51 2.42
CA CYS A 330 5.57 -7.57 1.40
C CYS A 330 6.96 -8.24 1.27
N PHE A 331 8.06 -7.49 1.44
CA PHE A 331 9.42 -7.99 1.24
C PHE A 331 10.11 -8.51 2.51
N LEU A 332 9.61 -8.15 3.69
CA LEU A 332 10.25 -8.52 4.94
C LEU A 332 9.91 -9.95 5.38
N GLY A 333 8.84 -10.53 4.83
CA GLY A 333 8.39 -11.87 5.20
C GLY A 333 8.18 -11.99 6.71
N LYS A 334 9.00 -12.80 7.38
CA LYS A 334 8.95 -13.02 8.84
C LYS A 334 9.80 -12.02 9.65
N VAL A 335 10.57 -11.14 8.99
CA VAL A 335 11.45 -10.15 9.64
C VAL A 335 10.63 -9.00 10.21
N LYS A 336 10.96 -8.58 11.44
CA LYS A 336 10.34 -7.40 12.05
C LYS A 336 10.89 -6.14 11.40
N PHE A 337 10.01 -5.18 11.12
CA PHE A 337 10.38 -3.87 10.58
C PHE A 337 11.44 -3.14 11.41
N SER A 338 11.40 -3.26 12.75
CA SER A 338 12.39 -2.65 13.63
C SER A 338 13.81 -3.18 13.39
N GLU A 339 13.97 -4.48 13.13
CA GLU A 339 15.27 -5.07 12.83
C GLU A 339 15.79 -4.58 11.48
N PHE A 340 14.92 -4.54 10.47
CA PHE A 340 15.26 -3.98 9.16
C PHE A 340 15.76 -2.54 9.27
N VAL A 341 15.06 -1.67 10.02
CA VAL A 341 15.49 -0.28 10.21
C VAL A 341 16.81 -0.21 10.98
N ARG A 342 17.00 -1.02 12.04
CA ARG A 342 18.23 -1.06 12.83
C ARG A 342 19.45 -1.41 11.98
N GLU A 343 19.33 -2.35 11.06
CA GLU A 343 20.46 -2.74 10.20
C GLU A 343 20.87 -1.63 9.21
N HIS A 344 19.92 -0.83 8.70
CA HIS A 344 20.21 0.18 7.69
C HIS A 344 20.53 1.57 8.26
N LEU A 345 19.93 1.91 9.40
CA LEU A 345 20.06 3.24 10.01
C LEU A 345 20.77 3.21 11.37
N GLY A 346 20.98 2.03 11.96
CA GLY A 346 21.54 1.90 13.30
C GLY A 346 20.57 2.30 14.40
N GLU A 347 21.14 2.46 15.61
CA GLU A 347 20.48 3.11 16.74
C GLU A 347 21.08 4.50 16.93
N TRP A 348 20.23 5.50 17.12
CA TRP A 348 20.62 6.87 17.45
C TRP A 348 19.83 7.34 18.68
N PRO A 349 20.31 7.04 19.90
CA PRO A 349 19.56 7.37 21.11
C PRO A 349 19.34 8.86 21.28
N GLY A 350 18.16 9.23 21.76
CA GLY A 350 17.72 10.62 21.89
C GLY A 350 16.60 10.78 22.93
N PRO A 351 16.30 12.01 23.36
CA PRO A 351 15.34 12.26 24.43
C PRO A 351 13.90 11.98 23.98
N ILE A 352 13.09 11.47 24.91
CA ILE A 352 11.63 11.48 24.83
C ILE A 352 11.13 12.62 25.70
N VAL A 353 10.40 13.57 25.10
CA VAL A 353 9.93 14.81 25.73
C VAL A 353 8.41 14.77 25.87
N GLU A 354 7.88 15.16 27.04
CA GLU A 354 6.43 15.33 27.21
C GLU A 354 5.98 16.66 26.58
N GLU A 355 5.01 16.61 25.66
CA GLU A 355 4.56 17.78 24.88
C GLU A 355 4.01 18.91 25.76
N GLU A 356 3.35 18.56 26.87
CA GLU A 356 2.68 19.54 27.72
C GLU A 356 3.61 20.28 28.69
N SER A 357 4.75 19.68 29.04
CA SER A 357 5.68 20.21 30.06
C SER A 357 7.05 20.58 29.50
N ASP A 358 7.36 20.15 28.26
CA ASP A 358 8.69 20.17 27.67
C ASP A 358 9.76 19.43 28.52
N GLU A 359 9.34 18.59 29.47
CA GLU A 359 10.26 17.82 30.31
C GLU A 359 10.72 16.55 29.59
N VAL A 360 12.01 16.21 29.76
CA VAL A 360 12.56 14.94 29.30
C VAL A 360 12.08 13.83 30.24
N VAL A 361 11.17 12.98 29.75
CA VAL A 361 10.57 11.88 30.51
C VAL A 361 11.26 10.53 30.29
N GLY A 362 12.15 10.44 29.30
CA GLY A 362 12.96 9.24 29.05
C GLY A 362 13.82 9.34 27.79
N TYR A 363 14.23 8.19 27.25
CA TYR A 363 15.08 8.10 26.06
C TYR A 363 14.61 7.00 25.11
N HIS A 364 14.72 7.25 23.81
CA HIS A 364 14.47 6.27 22.75
C HIS A 364 15.78 5.76 22.15
N ARG A 365 15.71 4.72 21.31
CA ARG A 365 16.86 4.17 20.57
C ARG A 365 17.05 4.77 19.18
N GLY A 366 16.12 5.61 18.74
CA GLY A 366 16.14 6.31 17.46
C GLY A 366 14.73 6.74 17.10
N PHE A 367 14.53 7.98 16.65
CA PHE A 367 13.19 8.46 16.29
C PHE A 367 12.56 7.63 15.16
N TRP A 368 13.38 6.99 14.33
CA TRP A 368 12.95 6.12 13.23
C TRP A 368 12.28 4.81 13.69
N PHE A 369 12.42 4.43 14.96
CA PHE A 369 11.64 3.33 15.53
C PHE A 369 10.25 3.75 16.00
N HIS A 370 9.92 5.05 15.84
CA HIS A 370 8.68 5.63 16.29
C HIS A 370 7.85 6.17 15.13
N THR A 371 6.53 6.01 15.24
CA THR A 371 5.53 6.58 14.31
C THR A 371 4.54 7.41 15.10
N VAL A 372 4.08 8.53 14.53
CA VAL A 372 3.07 9.37 15.18
C VAL A 372 1.77 8.60 15.40
N GLY A 373 1.16 8.77 16.58
CA GLY A 373 0.03 7.98 17.07
C GLY A 373 0.40 6.62 17.66
N GLN A 374 1.69 6.23 17.65
CA GLN A 374 2.14 5.00 18.29
C GLN A 374 1.90 5.05 19.80
N ARG A 375 1.33 3.98 20.33
CA ARG A 375 1.10 3.78 21.79
C ARG A 375 2.00 2.71 22.40
N LYS A 376 2.29 1.64 21.65
CA LYS A 376 3.07 0.48 22.12
C LYS A 376 4.55 0.67 21.82
N GLY A 377 5.43 0.08 22.62
CA GLY A 377 6.88 0.13 22.38
C GLY A 377 7.54 1.47 22.75
N ILE A 378 6.82 2.34 23.46
CA ILE A 378 7.40 3.53 24.10
C ILE A 378 7.98 3.09 25.45
N PRO A 379 9.28 3.28 25.72
CA PRO A 379 9.95 2.79 26.92
C PRO A 379 9.68 3.67 28.16
N LEU A 380 8.40 4.01 28.41
CA LEU A 380 7.97 4.87 29.52
C LEU A 380 6.94 4.17 30.42
N SER A 381 6.95 4.53 31.70
CA SER A 381 5.95 4.12 32.69
C SER A 381 4.88 5.21 32.90
N GLY A 382 3.77 4.92 33.58
CA GLY A 382 2.75 5.93 33.90
C GLY A 382 1.79 6.31 32.75
N GLY A 383 1.68 5.48 31.71
CA GLY A 383 0.90 5.74 30.50
C GLY A 383 -0.64 5.66 30.65
N PRO A 384 -1.39 5.71 29.53
CA PRO A 384 -0.90 5.52 28.16
C PRO A 384 -0.20 6.77 27.59
N TRP A 385 0.98 6.56 27.01
CA TRP A 385 1.70 7.55 26.22
C TRP A 385 1.43 7.33 24.73
N TYR A 386 1.38 8.42 23.96
CA TYR A 386 1.29 8.40 22.51
C TYR A 386 2.34 9.32 21.92
N VAL A 387 2.98 8.90 20.82
CA VAL A 387 3.90 9.77 20.07
C VAL A 387 3.10 10.85 19.36
N THR A 388 3.37 12.12 19.67
CA THR A 388 2.69 13.30 19.10
C THR A 388 3.40 13.83 17.85
N ARG A 389 4.72 13.93 17.92
CA ARG A 389 5.59 14.37 16.82
C ARG A 389 7.01 13.83 16.98
N LYS A 390 7.79 13.95 15.91
CA LYS A 390 9.20 13.59 15.85
C LYS A 390 9.98 14.82 15.41
N ASP A 391 11.16 15.02 15.99
CA ASP A 391 12.09 16.06 15.60
C ASP A 391 13.41 15.42 15.16
N PRO A 392 13.60 15.21 13.84
CA PRO A 392 14.82 14.62 13.30
C PRO A 392 16.05 15.50 13.48
N HIS A 393 15.90 16.83 13.61
CA HIS A 393 17.02 17.76 13.75
C HIS A 393 17.64 17.66 15.13
N HIS A 394 16.82 17.54 16.16
CA HIS A 394 17.27 17.39 17.55
C HIS A 394 17.30 15.92 18.02
N ASN A 395 16.98 14.97 17.14
CA ASN A 395 16.84 13.55 17.45
C ASN A 395 15.93 13.32 18.67
N ALA A 396 14.76 13.96 18.69
CA ALA A 396 13.82 13.88 19.81
C ALA A 396 12.48 13.29 19.38
N VAL A 397 11.81 12.61 20.31
CA VAL A 397 10.44 12.11 20.15
C VAL A 397 9.56 12.76 21.21
N TYR A 398 8.46 13.37 20.77
CA TYR A 398 7.52 13.97 21.69
C TYR A 398 6.37 13.02 21.97
N VAL A 399 5.89 13.02 23.21
CA VAL A 399 4.82 12.16 23.68
C VAL A 399 3.81 12.93 24.52
N SER A 400 2.57 12.44 24.53
CA SER A 400 1.50 13.02 25.34
C SER A 400 0.63 11.92 25.96
N ARG A 401 0.08 12.22 27.15
CA ARG A 401 -1.00 11.44 27.79
C ARG A 401 -2.39 11.95 27.41
N GLN A 402 -2.48 13.17 26.90
CA GLN A 402 -3.69 13.90 26.51
C GLN A 402 -3.98 13.81 25.00
N TYR A 403 -3.30 12.90 24.30
CA TYR A 403 -3.36 12.74 22.83
C TYR A 403 -4.75 12.69 22.18
N HIS A 404 -5.77 12.22 22.90
CA HIS A 404 -7.13 12.08 22.39
C HIS A 404 -8.08 13.20 22.86
N GLU A 405 -7.58 14.21 23.57
CA GLU A 405 -8.40 15.34 23.99
C GLU A 405 -8.82 16.19 22.78
N HIS A 406 -10.01 16.79 22.87
CA HIS A 406 -10.66 17.46 21.75
C HIS A 406 -9.87 18.69 21.23
N ALA A 407 -8.98 19.24 22.06
CA ALA A 407 -8.07 20.32 21.68
C ALA A 407 -7.01 19.89 20.65
N HIS A 408 -6.74 18.59 20.52
CA HIS A 408 -5.76 18.02 19.59
C HIS A 408 -6.42 17.41 18.36
N ARG A 409 -7.44 18.07 17.80
CA ARG A 409 -8.09 17.61 16.56
C ARG A 409 -7.08 17.66 15.40
N ARG A 410 -6.98 16.55 14.67
CA ARG A 410 -6.16 16.36 13.48
C ARG A 410 -7.08 16.01 12.32
N ASP A 411 -7.65 17.05 11.76
CA ASP A 411 -8.61 16.99 10.67
C ASP A 411 -8.09 17.61 9.39
N ALA A 412 -6.89 18.20 9.37
CA ALA A 412 -6.31 18.72 8.14
C ALA A 412 -4.81 18.42 8.00
N PHE A 413 -4.39 18.32 6.74
CA PHE A 413 -3.01 18.02 6.35
C PHE A 413 -2.65 18.62 5.00
N THR A 414 -1.35 18.75 4.74
CA THR A 414 -0.82 19.12 3.42
C THR A 414 -0.32 17.89 2.70
N CYS A 415 -0.50 17.87 1.38
CA CYS A 415 0.03 16.83 0.52
C CYS A 415 0.61 17.41 -0.75
N GLY A 416 1.51 16.63 -1.37
CA GLY A 416 2.04 16.95 -2.69
C GLY A 416 0.97 16.84 -3.79
N PRO A 417 1.38 17.00 -5.07
CA PRO A 417 0.45 16.90 -6.18
C PRO A 417 -0.22 15.52 -6.24
N ILE A 418 -1.50 15.50 -6.60
CA ILE A 418 -2.27 14.26 -6.74
C ILE A 418 -1.80 13.53 -8.00
N SER A 419 -1.37 12.28 -7.81
CA SER A 419 -1.21 11.30 -8.87
C SER A 419 -2.58 10.71 -9.20
N TRP A 420 -3.18 11.19 -10.29
CA TRP A 420 -4.48 10.74 -10.75
C TRP A 420 -4.35 9.38 -11.43
N CYS A 421 -4.96 8.36 -10.83
CA CYS A 421 -5.09 7.05 -11.45
C CYS A 421 -6.32 6.96 -12.34
N SER A 422 -7.23 7.94 -12.30
CA SER A 422 -8.43 8.07 -13.15
C SER A 422 -8.27 9.21 -14.18
N ALA A 423 -8.85 9.08 -15.37
CA ALA A 423 -8.99 10.21 -16.29
C ALA A 423 -9.99 11.24 -15.74
N ALA A 424 -11.03 10.78 -15.04
CA ALA A 424 -11.99 11.64 -14.39
C ALA A 424 -11.32 12.48 -13.28
N ARG A 425 -11.72 13.74 -13.18
CA ARG A 425 -11.37 14.63 -12.07
C ARG A 425 -12.54 14.71 -11.09
N PRO A 426 -12.31 15.13 -9.84
CA PRO A 426 -13.40 15.26 -8.87
C PRO A 426 -14.51 16.16 -9.43
N ASP A 427 -15.73 15.63 -9.46
CA ASP A 427 -16.92 16.41 -9.78
C ASP A 427 -17.30 17.26 -8.54
N PRO A 428 -17.30 18.60 -8.63
CA PRO A 428 -17.67 19.45 -7.51
C PRO A 428 -19.11 19.23 -6.98
N ALA A 429 -19.98 18.62 -7.78
CA ALA A 429 -21.37 18.33 -7.39
C ALA A 429 -21.51 17.07 -6.53
N LEU A 430 -20.47 16.25 -6.42
CA LEU A 430 -20.49 14.98 -5.69
C LEU A 430 -19.55 15.05 -4.47
N PRO A 431 -19.91 14.42 -3.34
CA PRO A 431 -19.05 14.39 -2.17
C PRO A 431 -17.72 13.67 -2.47
N LEU A 432 -16.62 14.26 -2.03
CA LEU A 432 -15.28 13.70 -2.13
C LEU A 432 -14.91 13.02 -0.81
N PHE A 433 -14.31 11.84 -0.90
CA PHE A 433 -13.87 11.07 0.25
C PHE A 433 -12.38 10.78 0.21
N CYS A 434 -11.78 10.60 1.38
CA CYS A 434 -10.36 10.31 1.54
C CYS A 434 -10.10 9.17 2.52
N LYS A 435 -9.18 8.27 2.16
CA LYS A 435 -8.50 7.34 3.07
C LYS A 435 -7.08 7.84 3.34
N VAL A 436 -6.70 7.92 4.61
CA VAL A 436 -5.33 8.30 5.04
C VAL A 436 -4.52 7.10 5.55
N ARG A 437 -5.14 5.92 5.56
CA ARG A 437 -4.56 4.61 5.87
C ARG A 437 -5.42 3.51 5.27
N HIS A 438 -4.85 2.33 5.07
CA HIS A 438 -5.62 1.16 4.66
C HIS A 438 -6.58 0.69 5.78
N GLY A 439 -7.82 0.41 5.41
CA GLY A 439 -8.88 -0.05 6.30
C GLY A 439 -10.27 0.20 5.72
N PRO A 440 -11.34 -0.15 6.46
CA PRO A 440 -12.71 0.04 6.01
C PRO A 440 -13.20 1.49 6.14
N HIS A 441 -12.51 2.32 6.91
CA HIS A 441 -12.91 3.69 7.19
C HIS A 441 -12.38 4.68 6.15
N MET A 442 -13.17 5.72 5.90
CA MET A 442 -12.89 6.84 5.01
C MET A 442 -13.63 8.07 5.56
N TYR A 443 -13.15 9.25 5.19
CA TYR A 443 -13.66 10.53 5.66
C TYR A 443 -14.19 11.33 4.48
N GLY A 444 -15.28 12.08 4.65
CA GLY A 444 -15.57 13.18 3.74
C GLY A 444 -14.41 14.18 3.76
N CYS A 445 -14.08 14.80 2.63
CA CYS A 445 -12.98 15.75 2.60
C CYS A 445 -13.16 16.86 1.57
N GLN A 446 -12.40 17.94 1.77
CA GLN A 446 -12.31 19.08 0.87
C GLN A 446 -10.85 19.30 0.46
N LEU A 447 -10.64 19.77 -0.77
CA LEU A 447 -9.33 20.08 -1.34
C LEU A 447 -9.23 21.58 -1.58
N GLU A 448 -8.17 22.20 -1.06
CA GLU A 448 -7.86 23.60 -1.29
C GLU A 448 -6.43 23.71 -1.85
N ALA A 449 -6.26 24.51 -2.90
CA ALA A 449 -4.93 24.81 -3.41
C ALA A 449 -4.18 25.70 -2.42
N SER A 450 -2.87 25.48 -2.27
CA SER A 450 -2.07 26.34 -1.41
C SER A 450 -2.04 27.79 -1.93
N SER A 451 -2.12 28.74 -0.99
CA SER A 451 -2.14 30.18 -1.29
C SER A 451 -0.78 30.75 -1.69
N ASP A 452 0.30 30.00 -1.46
CA ASP A 452 1.69 30.39 -1.72
C ASP A 452 2.17 30.10 -3.16
N GLY A 453 1.28 29.59 -4.02
CA GLY A 453 1.60 29.21 -5.40
C GLY A 453 2.40 27.92 -5.52
N SER A 454 2.59 27.18 -4.42
CA SER A 454 3.14 25.82 -4.47
C SER A 454 2.16 24.85 -5.11
N SER A 455 2.67 23.71 -5.60
CA SER A 455 1.83 22.60 -6.07
C SER A 455 1.24 21.76 -4.93
N GLU A 456 1.39 22.19 -3.67
CA GLU A 456 0.82 21.50 -2.52
C GLU A 456 -0.67 21.81 -2.39
N LEU A 457 -1.38 20.84 -1.83
CA LEU A 457 -2.81 20.92 -1.55
C LEU A 457 -3.03 20.76 -0.06
N ARG A 458 -3.96 21.55 0.49
CA ARG A 458 -4.52 21.34 1.81
C ARG A 458 -5.74 20.46 1.71
N VAL A 459 -5.80 19.43 2.55
CA VAL A 459 -6.95 18.53 2.66
C VAL A 459 -7.56 18.71 4.05
N THR A 460 -8.86 18.98 4.09
CA THR A 460 -9.63 19.05 5.34
C THR A 460 -10.61 17.89 5.38
N LEU A 461 -10.62 17.15 6.48
CA LEU A 461 -11.43 15.96 6.73
C LEU A 461 -12.67 16.33 7.55
N ASP A 462 -13.82 15.81 7.15
CA ASP A 462 -15.01 15.75 8.00
C ASP A 462 -14.84 14.62 9.02
N GLY A 463 -13.94 14.84 9.98
CA GLY A 463 -13.58 13.84 10.96
C GLY A 463 -12.38 14.26 11.80
N ASN A 464 -11.69 13.25 12.33
CA ASN A 464 -10.44 13.40 13.06
C ASN A 464 -9.66 12.08 12.96
N ASP A 465 -8.45 12.11 12.43
CA ASP A 465 -7.58 10.94 12.39
C ASP A 465 -6.25 11.25 13.08
N GLN A 466 -6.07 10.64 14.24
CA GLN A 466 -4.88 10.92 15.03
C GLN A 466 -3.60 10.34 14.42
N GLY A 467 -3.65 9.43 13.47
CA GLY A 467 -2.41 8.86 12.90
C GLY A 467 -2.05 9.44 11.54
N LEU A 468 -2.45 10.68 11.22
CA LEU A 468 -1.91 11.41 10.08
C LEU A 468 -0.39 11.54 10.23
N ALA A 469 0.35 11.03 9.24
CA ALA A 469 1.79 10.97 9.27
C ALA A 469 2.36 11.29 7.90
N ALA A 470 3.33 12.23 7.86
CA ALA A 470 4.06 12.54 6.64
C ALA A 470 4.76 11.29 6.08
N GLY A 471 4.77 11.17 4.75
CA GLY A 471 5.25 9.99 4.01
C GLY A 471 4.19 8.89 3.80
N GLN A 472 3.05 8.92 4.49
CA GLN A 472 1.88 8.10 4.13
C GLN A 472 1.14 8.70 2.93
N PHE A 473 0.16 7.95 2.42
CA PHE A 473 -0.64 8.36 1.28
C PHE A 473 -2.05 8.76 1.72
N ALA A 474 -2.55 9.85 1.14
CA ALA A 474 -3.97 10.16 1.08
C ALA A 474 -4.52 9.65 -0.25
N VAL A 475 -5.63 8.92 -0.22
CA VAL A 475 -6.27 8.33 -1.40
C VAL A 475 -7.69 8.84 -1.53
N PHE A 476 -8.03 9.35 -2.70
CA PHE A 476 -9.28 10.07 -2.95
C PHE A 476 -10.28 9.23 -3.73
N TYR A 477 -11.54 9.29 -3.31
CA TYR A 477 -12.63 8.50 -3.87
C TYR A 477 -13.87 9.35 -4.12
N GLN A 478 -14.61 9.03 -5.18
CA GLN A 478 -15.91 9.62 -5.47
C GLN A 478 -16.79 8.57 -6.15
N ALA A 479 -18.03 8.42 -5.68
CA ALA A 479 -18.99 7.43 -6.19
C ALA A 479 -18.39 6.02 -6.34
N GLY A 480 -17.68 5.53 -5.32
CA GLY A 480 -17.07 4.19 -5.32
C GLY A 480 -15.84 3.98 -6.21
N VAL A 481 -15.40 5.02 -6.94
CA VAL A 481 -14.21 5.01 -7.79
C VAL A 481 -13.05 5.70 -7.08
N CYS A 482 -11.87 5.07 -7.12
CA CYS A 482 -10.60 5.66 -6.73
C CYS A 482 -10.13 6.62 -7.82
N LEU A 483 -9.94 7.89 -7.47
CA LEU A 483 -9.50 8.93 -8.39
C LEU A 483 -7.99 9.02 -8.47
N GLY A 484 -7.29 8.80 -7.35
CA GLY A 484 -5.85 8.93 -7.27
C GLY A 484 -5.33 9.02 -5.84
N SER A 485 -4.04 9.31 -5.71
CA SER A 485 -3.35 9.40 -4.43
C SER A 485 -2.35 10.55 -4.37
N ALA A 486 -2.08 11.05 -3.17
CA ALA A 486 -1.03 12.03 -2.90
C ALA A 486 -0.22 11.61 -1.66
N VAL A 487 1.05 11.98 -1.62
CA VAL A 487 1.89 11.78 -0.43
C VAL A 487 1.64 12.92 0.55
N ILE A 488 1.35 12.57 1.81
CA ILE A 488 1.18 13.54 2.90
C ILE A 488 2.56 14.15 3.20
N THR A 489 2.69 15.47 3.12
CA THR A 489 3.95 16.20 3.33
C THR A 489 4.02 16.81 4.73
N GLY A 490 2.88 17.27 5.27
CA GLY A 490 2.77 17.83 6.61
C GLY A 490 1.37 17.66 7.20
N CYS A 491 1.20 17.98 8.49
CA CYS A 491 -0.11 18.06 9.14
C CYS A 491 -0.15 19.32 10.00
N ASP A 492 -1.34 19.89 10.23
CA ASP A 492 -1.47 21.14 11.01
C ASP A 492 -1.00 21.05 12.48
N ALA A 493 -0.60 19.86 12.93
CA ALA A 493 -0.04 19.58 14.24
C ALA A 493 1.50 19.50 14.26
N TYR A 494 2.20 20.03 13.25
CA TYR A 494 3.67 20.03 13.16
C TYR A 494 4.26 21.44 13.02
#